data_AF-A0AA46TUI7-F1
#
_entry.id   AF-A0AA46TUI7-F1
#
_cell.length_a   1.000
_cell.length_b   1.000
_cell.length_c   1.000
_cell.angle_alpha   90.00
_cell.angle_beta   90.00
_cell.angle_gamma   90.00
#
_symmetry.space_group_name_H-M   'P 1'
#
loop_
_entity.id
_entity.type
_entity.pdbx_description
1 polymer ?
#
loop_
_entity_poly.entity_id
_entity_poly.type
_entity_poly.pdbx_seq_one_letter_code
_entity_poly.pdbx_strand_id
1 'polypeptide(L)'
;MTFQKMTFQLLILVVLSSISLVINAGVTAVTEDRGNLPISKSNTNLEREVNIPTEEVEAAFEEEELNDTFYEETENNEQKFPINFEGVPDFSLKKTGNELAGARSIAEGIYGDVRWRVTYAGELRLGTGGGTLPGRDIHDDKSPWSMYADSIRTIIFDDPDGKKISCEQPRSTRHLFSGLHKVRSIENIWLLNTSKATDMSAMFSGMTSLTSLDLSSFDTSQVESTTTMFANTPSLTSLDLSSFDTSKVKYKAMMFYNMPNLSQITLGRKFKFVSGLPGVPVSDMYTGKWINVGSGSVGNPLGENIWTSEEMMTKYNGETDADTYVWQHRGLEIVTEDVDYSLGTAVSDLDIFLPIKQVTVDGSAIDEQDYDVSMLNQIDTSKLGEQELRLRVHYEDNLCVEFIFLEEGDCNEN
;
A
#
# COMPACT_ATOMS: atom_id res chain seq x y z
N MET A 1 -21.94 -11.77 51.38
CA MET A 1 -21.87 -11.70 49.92
C MET A 1 -20.49 -12.18 49.56
N THR A 2 -20.39 -13.23 48.76
CA THR A 2 -19.09 -13.72 48.29
C THR A 2 -18.62 -12.77 47.20
N PHE A 3 -17.53 -12.06 47.45
CA PHE A 3 -16.90 -11.18 46.47
C PHE A 3 -15.94 -12.00 45.63
N GLN A 4 -15.94 -11.76 44.32
CA GLN A 4 -15.05 -12.38 43.37
C GLN A 4 -14.06 -11.31 42.92
N LYS A 5 -12.78 -11.56 43.13
CA LYS A 5 -11.73 -10.66 42.68
C LYS A 5 -11.34 -11.04 41.26
N MET A 6 -11.60 -10.17 40.27
CA MET A 6 -10.95 -10.33 38.96
C MET A 6 -9.54 -9.75 39.10
N THR A 7 -8.55 -10.64 39.20
CA THR A 7 -7.16 -10.23 39.04
C THR A 7 -6.87 -10.21 37.55
N PHE A 8 -6.68 -9.03 36.98
CA PHE A 8 -6.44 -8.88 35.55
C PHE A 8 -4.95 -9.05 35.27
N GLN A 9 -4.51 -10.29 35.06
CA GLN A 9 -3.19 -10.52 34.50
C GLN A 9 -3.24 -10.15 33.02
N LEU A 10 -2.68 -8.99 32.67
CA LEU A 10 -2.53 -8.56 31.28
C LEU A 10 -1.59 -9.54 30.56
N LEU A 11 -2.15 -10.56 29.91
CA LEU A 11 -1.45 -11.25 28.84
C LEU A 11 -1.63 -10.41 27.58
N ILE A 12 -0.58 -9.65 27.22
CA ILE A 12 -0.43 -9.17 25.85
C ILE A 12 -0.18 -10.39 24.96
N LEU A 13 -1.25 -11.09 24.61
CA LEU A 13 -1.23 -12.03 23.50
C LEU A 13 -1.41 -11.18 22.25
N VAL A 14 -0.29 -10.86 21.61
CA VAL A 14 -0.29 -10.56 20.18
C VAL A 14 -1.02 -11.72 19.51
N VAL A 15 -2.27 -11.50 19.09
CA VAL A 15 -3.08 -12.55 18.48
C VAL A 15 -2.46 -12.87 17.12
N LEU A 16 -1.62 -13.91 17.12
CA LEU A 16 -1.31 -14.71 15.95
C LEU A 16 -2.65 -15.21 15.40
N SER A 17 -3.06 -14.70 14.25
CA SER A 17 -4.11 -15.37 13.49
C SER A 17 -3.53 -16.70 13.00
N SER A 18 -3.79 -17.76 13.79
CA SER A 18 -3.49 -19.18 13.56
C SER A 18 -2.14 -19.68 14.08
N ILE A 19 -2.22 -20.56 15.09
CA ILE A 19 -1.26 -21.58 15.59
C ILE A 19 -0.86 -21.36 17.05
N SER A 20 -1.28 -22.32 17.89
CA SER A 20 -0.94 -22.43 19.32
C SER A 20 0.56 -22.65 19.52
N LEU A 21 1.21 -21.81 20.34
CA LEU A 21 2.45 -22.16 21.01
C LEU A 21 2.45 -21.58 22.44
N VAL A 22 2.47 -22.47 23.42
CA VAL A 22 2.64 -22.14 24.84
C VAL A 22 4.14 -21.90 25.09
N ILE A 23 4.54 -20.67 25.42
CA ILE A 23 5.85 -20.41 26.05
C ILE A 23 5.59 -20.20 27.54
N ASN A 24 6.02 -21.17 28.34
CA ASN A 24 5.93 -21.13 29.79
C ASN A 24 7.16 -20.38 30.33
N ALA A 25 6.99 -19.15 30.81
CA ALA A 25 8.05 -18.41 31.50
C ALA A 25 7.78 -18.45 33.03
N GLY A 26 8.45 -19.38 33.71
CA GLY A 26 8.47 -19.48 35.18
C GLY A 26 9.88 -19.19 35.72
N VAL A 27 9.92 -18.31 36.72
CA VAL A 27 11.11 -17.62 37.27
C VAL A 27 11.82 -18.43 38.38
N THR A 28 13.17 -18.38 38.33
CA THR A 28 14.23 -18.57 39.36
C THR A 28 14.31 -19.80 40.28
N ALA A 29 15.50 -20.40 40.30
CA ALA A 29 16.17 -20.83 41.53
C ALA A 29 17.69 -20.53 41.48
N VAL A 30 18.18 -19.87 42.52
CA VAL A 30 19.59 -19.62 42.83
C VAL A 30 20.21 -20.87 43.47
N THR A 31 21.42 -21.28 43.05
CA THR A 31 22.52 -21.73 43.92
C THR A 31 23.86 -21.84 43.14
N GLU A 32 24.80 -20.99 43.54
CA GLU A 32 26.24 -21.21 43.80
C GLU A 32 27.09 -22.28 43.04
N ASP A 33 28.12 -21.75 42.35
CA ASP A 33 29.56 -21.91 42.64
C ASP A 33 30.49 -22.81 41.76
N ARG A 34 31.65 -22.21 41.47
CA ARG A 34 33.00 -22.70 41.10
C ARG A 34 33.26 -23.44 39.77
N GLY A 35 34.19 -22.88 38.99
CA GLY A 35 35.01 -23.69 38.05
C GLY A 35 35.85 -22.99 36.95
N ASN A 36 36.86 -22.21 37.34
CA ASN A 36 38.18 -22.01 36.70
C ASN A 36 38.46 -22.26 35.16
N LEU A 37 39.04 -21.20 34.54
CA LEU A 37 40.24 -21.13 33.66
C LEU A 37 40.14 -21.59 32.17
N PRO A 38 41.12 -21.27 31.28
CA PRO A 38 41.47 -19.94 30.73
C PRO A 38 41.64 -19.99 29.18
N ILE A 39 41.52 -18.88 28.43
CA ILE A 39 42.00 -18.83 27.03
C ILE A 39 42.80 -17.55 26.73
N SER A 40 43.81 -17.76 25.90
CA SER A 40 45.10 -17.12 25.70
C SER A 40 45.13 -15.78 24.98
N LYS A 41 46.23 -15.07 25.24
CA LYS A 41 46.84 -13.97 24.49
C LYS A 41 47.02 -14.28 23.00
N SER A 42 46.83 -13.27 22.15
CA SER A 42 47.79 -12.92 21.09
C SER A 42 47.64 -11.45 20.68
N ASN A 43 48.68 -10.67 20.97
CA ASN A 43 48.98 -9.37 20.36
C ASN A 43 49.31 -9.56 18.88
N THR A 44 48.99 -8.56 18.04
CA THR A 44 49.99 -7.82 17.24
C THR A 44 49.38 -6.54 16.70
N ASN A 45 50.04 -5.42 17.01
CA ASN A 45 49.92 -4.11 16.36
C ASN A 45 50.20 -4.20 14.86
N LEU A 46 49.59 -3.30 14.08
CA LEU A 46 50.25 -2.63 12.95
C LEU A 46 49.45 -1.35 12.61
N GLU A 47 50.02 -0.22 13.02
CA GLU A 47 49.67 1.11 12.54
C GLU A 47 50.00 1.23 11.05
N ARG A 48 49.13 1.88 10.28
CA ARG A 48 49.50 2.59 9.06
C ARG A 48 48.51 3.72 8.80
N GLU A 49 48.94 4.94 9.12
CA GLU A 49 48.45 6.16 8.52
C GLU A 49 48.68 6.12 7.01
N VAL A 50 47.66 6.45 6.22
CA VAL A 50 47.83 6.91 4.84
C VAL A 50 46.96 8.14 4.61
N ASN A 51 47.69 9.22 4.37
CA ASN A 51 47.32 10.55 3.93
C ASN A 51 46.37 10.54 2.72
N ILE A 52 45.28 11.33 2.73
CA ILE A 52 44.48 11.63 1.54
C ILE A 52 44.59 13.14 1.26
N PRO A 53 45.09 13.54 0.08
CA PRO A 53 45.22 14.94 -0.29
C PRO A 53 43.87 15.55 -0.71
N THR A 54 43.68 16.81 -0.31
CA THR A 54 42.69 17.75 -0.79
C THR A 54 43.01 18.17 -2.23
N GLU A 55 42.08 17.96 -3.16
CA GLU A 55 42.01 18.71 -4.42
C GLU A 55 40.57 19.15 -4.69
N GLU A 56 40.43 20.45 -4.88
CA GLU A 56 39.27 21.18 -5.37
C GLU A 56 39.00 20.82 -6.84
N VAL A 57 37.73 20.61 -7.19
CA VAL A 57 37.27 20.79 -8.57
C VAL A 57 35.96 21.57 -8.52
N GLU A 58 36.07 22.87 -8.77
CA GLU A 58 34.99 23.71 -9.27
C GLU A 58 34.58 23.18 -10.66
N ALA A 59 33.29 22.90 -10.85
CA ALA A 59 32.71 22.80 -12.19
C ALA A 59 31.27 23.31 -12.15
N ALA A 60 31.02 24.28 -13.02
CA ALA A 60 29.86 25.15 -13.10
C ALA A 60 28.52 24.40 -13.23
N PHE A 61 27.54 24.87 -12.47
CA PHE A 61 26.12 24.64 -12.74
C PHE A 61 25.63 25.78 -13.65
N GLU A 62 25.25 25.44 -14.89
CA GLU A 62 24.38 26.29 -15.70
C GLU A 62 22.93 25.96 -15.30
N GLU A 63 22.26 26.92 -14.68
CA GLU A 63 20.81 26.94 -14.52
C GLU A 63 20.18 27.33 -15.86
N GLU A 64 19.46 26.41 -16.51
CA GLU A 64 18.48 26.78 -17.54
C GLU A 64 17.10 26.87 -16.88
N GLU A 65 16.68 28.12 -16.62
CA GLU A 65 15.28 28.48 -16.51
C GLU A 65 14.57 28.16 -17.83
N LEU A 66 13.55 27.30 -17.81
CA LEU A 66 12.64 27.15 -18.94
C LEU A 66 11.25 27.67 -18.57
N ASN A 67 11.02 28.85 -19.14
CA ASN A 67 9.89 29.76 -19.09
C ASN A 67 8.50 29.11 -19.15
N ASP A 68 7.69 29.62 -18.24
CA ASP A 68 6.25 29.74 -18.29
C ASP A 68 5.80 30.41 -19.60
N THR A 69 4.98 29.73 -20.41
CA THR A 69 4.19 30.39 -21.46
C THR A 69 2.79 29.79 -21.53
N PHE A 70 1.88 30.55 -20.92
CA PHE A 70 0.47 30.65 -21.26
C PHE A 70 0.24 30.64 -22.77
N TYR A 71 -0.77 29.90 -23.23
CA TYR A 71 -1.39 30.12 -24.54
C TYR A 71 -2.89 30.32 -24.38
N GLU A 72 -3.34 31.48 -24.88
CA GLU A 72 -4.70 31.99 -24.93
C GLU A 72 -5.59 31.18 -25.89
N GLU A 73 -6.88 31.14 -25.54
CA GLU A 73 -7.98 30.66 -26.38
C GLU A 73 -8.07 31.44 -27.70
N THR A 74 -8.34 30.72 -28.80
CA THR A 74 -9.01 31.31 -29.96
C THR A 74 -10.19 30.45 -30.38
N GLU A 75 -11.39 31.02 -30.24
CA GLU A 75 -12.64 30.50 -30.77
C GLU A 75 -12.72 30.60 -32.30
N ASN A 76 -13.61 29.76 -32.86
CA ASN A 76 -14.28 29.84 -34.17
C ASN A 76 -13.61 29.22 -35.39
N ASN A 77 -14.05 28.00 -35.76
CA ASN A 77 -14.80 27.82 -37.01
C ASN A 77 -15.56 26.47 -37.04
N GLU A 78 -16.89 26.53 -36.91
CA GLU A 78 -17.76 25.40 -37.26
C GLU A 78 -17.84 25.26 -38.78
N GLN A 79 -17.29 24.18 -39.34
CA GLN A 79 -17.68 23.71 -40.67
C GLN A 79 -18.45 22.38 -40.55
N LYS A 80 -19.77 22.53 -40.60
CA LYS A 80 -20.77 21.47 -40.55
C LYS A 80 -20.93 20.86 -41.94
N PHE A 81 -20.44 19.64 -42.15
CA PHE A 81 -20.73 18.87 -43.36
C PHE A 81 -22.05 18.10 -43.17
N PRO A 82 -23.04 18.23 -44.08
CA PRO A 82 -24.27 17.45 -43.98
C PRO A 82 -24.03 16.03 -44.49
N ILE A 83 -24.23 15.02 -43.62
CA ILE A 83 -24.23 13.62 -44.03
C ILE A 83 -25.69 13.19 -44.24
N ASN A 84 -26.03 12.86 -45.49
CA ASN A 84 -27.36 12.42 -45.89
C ASN A 84 -27.53 10.92 -45.58
N PHE A 85 -28.53 10.56 -44.77
CA PHE A 85 -28.89 9.16 -44.46
C PHE A 85 -30.22 8.82 -45.14
N GLU A 86 -30.17 8.39 -46.39
CA GLU A 86 -31.27 7.62 -46.99
C GLU A 86 -30.75 6.22 -47.37
N GLY A 87 -31.32 5.18 -46.75
CA GLY A 87 -31.18 3.80 -47.22
C GLY A 87 -30.65 2.73 -46.25
N VAL A 88 -30.71 2.90 -44.92
CA VAL A 88 -30.34 1.81 -43.99
C VAL A 88 -31.61 1.17 -43.37
N PRO A 89 -31.79 -0.16 -43.43
CA PRO A 89 -32.98 -0.82 -42.87
C PRO A 89 -33.04 -0.66 -41.34
N ASP A 90 -34.23 -0.36 -40.82
CA ASP A 90 -34.54 -0.27 -39.40
C ASP A 90 -34.40 -1.64 -38.71
N PHE A 91 -33.30 -1.84 -37.97
CA PHE A 91 -33.19 -2.86 -36.94
C PHE A 91 -33.46 -2.23 -35.58
N SER A 92 -34.75 -2.12 -35.25
CA SER A 92 -35.21 -1.73 -33.93
C SER A 92 -34.80 -2.77 -32.87
N LEU A 93 -33.67 -2.56 -32.22
CA LEU A 93 -33.33 -3.20 -30.94
C LEU A 93 -33.54 -2.21 -29.80
N LYS A 94 -34.58 -2.46 -28.98
CA LYS A 94 -34.83 -1.76 -27.72
C LYS A 94 -33.76 -2.13 -26.70
N LYS A 95 -32.60 -1.47 -26.73
CA LYS A 95 -31.70 -1.42 -25.57
C LYS A 95 -32.07 -0.22 -24.71
N THR A 96 -32.18 -0.43 -23.41
CA THR A 96 -32.49 0.63 -22.43
C THR A 96 -31.34 1.65 -22.43
N GLY A 97 -31.64 2.92 -22.10
CA GLY A 97 -30.72 4.06 -22.33
C GLY A 97 -29.31 3.92 -21.75
N ASN A 98 -29.12 3.06 -20.73
CA ASN A 98 -27.82 2.80 -20.11
C ASN A 98 -26.95 1.80 -20.91
N GLU A 99 -27.58 0.79 -21.53
CA GLU A 99 -26.87 -0.15 -22.43
C GLU A 99 -26.49 0.50 -23.77
N LEU A 100 -27.23 1.55 -24.19
CA LEU A 100 -26.92 2.33 -25.38
C LEU A 100 -25.75 3.30 -25.16
N ALA A 101 -25.54 3.81 -23.94
CA ALA A 101 -24.44 4.71 -23.62
C ALA A 101 -23.08 4.00 -23.68
N GLY A 102 -22.99 2.75 -23.23
CA GLY A 102 -21.79 1.91 -23.39
C GLY A 102 -21.56 1.42 -24.83
N ALA A 103 -22.61 1.43 -25.67
CA ALA A 103 -22.51 1.04 -27.09
C ALA A 103 -22.10 2.18 -28.03
N ARG A 104 -22.29 3.44 -27.62
CA ARG A 104 -21.92 4.62 -28.42
C ARG A 104 -20.55 5.17 -27.99
N SER A 105 -19.70 5.44 -28.97
CA SER A 105 -18.37 6.01 -28.78
C SER A 105 -18.42 7.54 -28.91
N ILE A 106 -17.73 8.25 -28.02
CA ILE A 106 -17.33 9.66 -28.17
C ILE A 106 -16.20 9.74 -29.21
N ALA A 107 -15.27 8.79 -29.15
CA ALA A 107 -14.17 8.65 -30.09
C ALA A 107 -13.73 7.18 -30.17
N GLU A 108 -13.18 6.78 -31.31
CA GLU A 108 -12.62 5.44 -31.52
C GLU A 108 -11.54 5.46 -32.59
N GLY A 109 -10.68 4.46 -32.58
CA GLY A 109 -9.58 4.36 -33.52
C GLY A 109 -8.74 3.12 -33.34
N ILE A 110 -7.58 3.13 -34.00
CA ILE A 110 -6.57 2.11 -33.90
C ILE A 110 -5.27 2.78 -33.43
N TYR A 111 -4.59 2.18 -32.46
CA TYR A 111 -3.27 2.59 -31.99
C TYR A 111 -2.33 1.40 -32.12
N GLY A 112 -1.40 1.47 -33.09
CA GLY A 112 -0.70 0.27 -33.56
C GLY A 112 -1.69 -0.67 -34.25
N ASP A 113 -1.88 -1.87 -33.69
CA ASP A 113 -2.94 -2.81 -34.10
C ASP A 113 -4.07 -2.90 -33.07
N VAL A 114 -4.00 -2.11 -31.99
CA VAL A 114 -4.98 -2.14 -30.90
C VAL A 114 -6.17 -1.25 -31.24
N ARG A 115 -7.36 -1.84 -31.32
CA ARG A 115 -8.60 -1.07 -31.37
C ARG A 115 -8.88 -0.42 -30.02
N TRP A 116 -9.26 0.84 -30.05
CA TRP A 116 -9.67 1.58 -28.86
C TRP A 116 -10.95 2.38 -29.10
N ARG A 117 -11.72 2.61 -28.04
CA ARG A 117 -12.84 3.56 -28.05
C ARG A 117 -13.09 4.15 -26.68
N VAL A 118 -13.55 5.39 -26.65
CA VAL A 118 -14.05 6.07 -25.45
C VAL A 118 -15.58 6.12 -25.56
N THR A 119 -16.32 5.56 -24.61
CA THR A 119 -17.79 5.51 -24.65
C THR A 119 -18.43 6.72 -23.97
N TYR A 120 -19.71 6.99 -24.23
CA TYR A 120 -20.46 8.03 -23.49
C TYR A 120 -20.64 7.70 -22.00
N ALA A 121 -20.43 6.44 -21.61
CA ALA A 121 -20.40 6.03 -20.21
C ALA A 121 -19.08 6.43 -19.50
N GLY A 122 -18.08 6.91 -20.25
CA GLY A 122 -16.75 7.25 -19.72
C GLY A 122 -15.81 6.05 -19.62
N GLU A 123 -16.01 5.03 -20.45
CA GLU A 123 -15.13 3.86 -20.51
C GLU A 123 -14.12 4.03 -21.66
N LEU A 124 -12.83 3.93 -21.36
CA LEU A 124 -11.80 3.67 -22.37
C LEU A 124 -11.68 2.15 -22.55
N ARG A 125 -12.15 1.62 -23.68
CA ARG A 125 -12.05 0.20 -24.03
C ARG A 125 -10.88 -0.04 -24.97
N LEU A 126 -10.05 -1.04 -24.66
CA LEU A 126 -8.84 -1.39 -25.42
C LEU A 126 -8.84 -2.86 -25.81
N GLY A 127 -8.36 -3.16 -27.01
CA GLY A 127 -7.93 -4.51 -27.38
C GLY A 127 -9.03 -5.48 -27.77
N THR A 128 -10.15 -5.02 -28.32
CA THR A 128 -11.15 -5.93 -28.92
C THR A 128 -10.55 -6.68 -30.11
N GLY A 129 -10.09 -7.91 -29.85
CA GLY A 129 -9.32 -8.76 -30.77
C GLY A 129 -7.82 -8.87 -30.44
N GLY A 130 -7.35 -8.38 -29.29
CA GLY A 130 -5.94 -8.25 -28.93
C GLY A 130 -5.25 -7.12 -29.70
N GLY A 131 -3.99 -7.35 -30.08
CA GLY A 131 -3.21 -6.45 -30.92
C GLY A 131 -1.86 -6.07 -30.30
N THR A 132 -1.16 -5.20 -31.00
CA THR A 132 0.17 -4.73 -30.62
C THR A 132 0.14 -3.21 -30.51
N LEU A 133 0.45 -2.68 -29.33
CA LEU A 133 0.68 -1.25 -29.15
C LEU A 133 1.88 -0.83 -30.02
N PRO A 134 1.79 0.32 -30.69
CA PRO A 134 2.84 0.77 -31.58
C PRO A 134 4.07 1.05 -30.73
N GLY A 135 5.22 0.65 -31.25
CA GLY A 135 6.44 1.19 -30.72
C GLY A 135 6.67 2.60 -31.25
N ARG A 136 7.14 3.47 -30.37
CA ARG A 136 7.38 4.91 -30.60
C ARG A 136 7.92 5.28 -32.00
N ASP A 137 7.10 6.02 -32.74
CA ASP A 137 7.53 7.09 -33.65
C ASP A 137 7.62 8.41 -32.86
N ILE A 138 8.60 9.24 -33.19
CA ILE A 138 9.36 10.11 -32.29
C ILE A 138 8.67 11.46 -31.98
N HIS A 139 7.33 11.58 -32.08
CA HIS A 139 6.70 12.91 -32.10
C HIS A 139 5.42 13.15 -31.28
N ASP A 140 4.85 12.15 -30.61
CA ASP A 140 3.74 12.40 -29.67
C ASP A 140 3.96 11.59 -28.38
N ASP A 141 4.21 12.28 -27.27
CA ASP A 141 4.46 11.69 -25.95
C ASP A 141 3.16 11.19 -25.29
N LYS A 142 2.04 11.10 -26.01
CA LYS A 142 0.74 10.77 -25.42
C LYS A 142 -0.03 9.76 -26.26
N SER A 143 -0.80 8.92 -25.56
CA SER A 143 -1.73 8.00 -26.22
C SER A 143 -2.91 8.77 -26.85
N PRO A 144 -3.55 8.25 -27.92
CA PRO A 144 -4.65 8.94 -28.61
C PRO A 144 -5.85 9.29 -27.72
N TRP A 145 -6.05 8.54 -26.63
CA TRP A 145 -7.12 8.80 -25.68
C TRP A 145 -6.82 9.91 -24.66
N SER A 146 -5.59 10.42 -24.61
CA SER A 146 -5.18 11.45 -23.63
C SER A 146 -6.00 12.74 -23.76
N MET A 147 -6.40 13.12 -24.97
CA MET A 147 -7.26 14.29 -25.20
C MET A 147 -8.69 14.15 -24.63
N TYR A 148 -9.09 12.93 -24.25
CA TYR A 148 -10.39 12.64 -23.63
C TYR A 148 -10.27 12.37 -22.12
N ALA A 149 -9.15 12.72 -21.48
CA ALA A 149 -8.91 12.46 -20.05
C ALA A 149 -10.06 12.93 -19.15
N ASP A 150 -10.71 14.05 -19.49
CA ASP A 150 -11.84 14.60 -18.75
C ASP A 150 -13.14 13.79 -18.81
N SER A 151 -13.23 12.88 -19.78
CA SER A 151 -14.40 12.03 -20.02
C SER A 151 -14.21 10.58 -19.54
N ILE A 152 -12.97 10.14 -19.33
CA ILE A 152 -12.66 8.74 -19.01
C ILE A 152 -12.64 8.54 -17.49
N ARG A 153 -13.46 7.60 -17.01
CA ARG A 153 -13.57 7.19 -15.60
C ARG A 153 -13.12 5.76 -15.32
N THR A 154 -13.15 4.91 -16.34
CA THR A 154 -12.74 3.50 -16.23
C THR A 154 -11.96 3.11 -17.48
N ILE A 155 -10.90 2.34 -17.31
CA ILE A 155 -10.16 1.70 -18.40
C ILE A 155 -10.51 0.22 -18.40
N ILE A 156 -10.88 -0.33 -19.54
CA ILE A 156 -11.31 -1.72 -19.69
C ILE A 156 -10.53 -2.35 -20.82
N PHE A 157 -9.78 -3.41 -20.53
CA PHE A 157 -9.25 -4.29 -21.57
C PHE A 157 -10.35 -5.27 -21.95
N ASP A 158 -10.84 -5.15 -23.19
CA ASP A 158 -12.07 -5.75 -23.69
C ASP A 158 -11.74 -6.80 -24.75
N ASP A 159 -11.38 -8.00 -24.32
CA ASP A 159 -11.22 -9.16 -25.22
C ASP A 159 -11.89 -10.42 -24.63
N PRO A 160 -13.03 -10.86 -25.20
CA PRO A 160 -13.75 -12.03 -24.71
C PRO A 160 -13.03 -13.36 -25.00
N ASP A 161 -12.06 -13.37 -25.92
CA ASP A 161 -11.25 -14.54 -26.24
C ASP A 161 -9.96 -14.61 -25.41
N GLY A 162 -9.73 -13.62 -24.52
CA GLY A 162 -8.53 -13.52 -23.70
C GLY A 162 -7.26 -13.19 -24.49
N LYS A 163 -7.38 -12.62 -25.71
CA LYS A 163 -6.22 -12.23 -26.51
C LYS A 163 -5.51 -11.06 -25.84
N LYS A 164 -4.23 -11.26 -25.56
CA LYS A 164 -3.39 -10.24 -24.92
C LYS A 164 -3.04 -9.12 -25.89
N ILE A 165 -2.98 -7.91 -25.35
CA ILE A 165 -2.34 -6.77 -26.00
C ILE A 165 -0.84 -6.86 -25.74
N SER A 166 -0.03 -6.83 -26.78
CA SER A 166 1.43 -6.85 -26.68
C SER A 166 2.04 -5.48 -26.97
N CYS A 167 3.31 -5.29 -26.61
CA CYS A 167 4.11 -4.16 -27.06
C CYS A 167 5.25 -4.67 -27.94
N GLU A 168 5.37 -4.18 -29.18
CA GLU A 168 6.49 -4.51 -30.07
C GLU A 168 7.28 -3.26 -30.48
N GLN A 169 8.33 -3.43 -31.28
CA GLN A 169 9.40 -2.44 -31.40
C GLN A 169 8.96 -1.04 -31.87
N PRO A 170 9.56 0.04 -31.31
CA PRO A 170 10.27 0.08 -30.03
C PRO A 170 9.35 -0.14 -28.80
N ARG A 171 9.80 -1.05 -27.93
CA ARG A 171 9.06 -1.72 -26.85
C ARG A 171 8.67 -0.79 -25.69
N SER A 172 7.69 0.08 -25.86
CA SER A 172 7.37 1.09 -24.84
C SER A 172 5.89 1.11 -24.47
N THR A 173 5.60 1.16 -23.17
CA THR A 173 4.29 1.54 -22.61
C THR A 173 4.34 2.94 -21.99
N ARG A 174 5.33 3.74 -22.38
CA ARG A 174 5.51 5.09 -21.86
C ARG A 174 4.25 5.92 -22.11
N HIS A 175 3.85 6.68 -21.10
CA HIS A 175 2.67 7.55 -21.11
C HIS A 175 1.33 6.87 -21.47
N LEU A 176 1.22 5.53 -21.41
CA LEU A 176 0.04 4.82 -21.89
C LEU A 176 -1.26 5.32 -21.23
N PHE A 177 -1.25 5.58 -19.92
CA PHE A 177 -2.40 6.09 -19.17
C PHE A 177 -2.11 7.40 -18.44
N SER A 178 -1.06 8.10 -18.85
CA SER A 178 -0.63 9.34 -18.19
C SER A 178 -1.71 10.42 -18.30
N GLY A 179 -1.98 11.10 -17.18
CA GLY A 179 -2.89 12.24 -17.10
C GLY A 179 -4.38 11.91 -17.15
N LEU A 180 -4.75 10.62 -17.14
CA LEU A 180 -6.15 10.18 -17.05
C LEU A 180 -6.71 10.38 -15.63
N HIS A 181 -6.76 11.64 -15.20
CA HIS A 181 -6.94 12.09 -13.82
C HIS A 181 -8.31 11.76 -13.19
N LYS A 182 -9.33 11.44 -14.01
CA LYS A 182 -10.67 11.01 -13.57
C LYS A 182 -10.85 9.50 -13.51
N VAL A 183 -9.86 8.71 -13.93
CA VAL A 183 -9.94 7.24 -13.88
C VAL A 183 -9.90 6.75 -12.43
N ARG A 184 -10.87 5.92 -12.07
CA ARG A 184 -11.03 5.34 -10.73
C ARG A 184 -10.70 3.85 -10.69
N SER A 185 -10.84 3.16 -11.82
CA SER A 185 -10.59 1.71 -11.93
C SER A 185 -10.02 1.33 -13.29
N ILE A 186 -9.21 0.27 -13.29
CA ILE A 186 -8.71 -0.40 -14.49
C ILE A 186 -9.11 -1.87 -14.41
N GLU A 187 -9.87 -2.33 -15.39
CA GLU A 187 -10.39 -3.69 -15.47
C GLU A 187 -9.59 -4.51 -16.47
N ASN A 188 -9.32 -5.76 -16.10
CA ASN A 188 -8.63 -6.75 -16.94
C ASN A 188 -7.23 -6.34 -17.41
N ILE A 189 -6.51 -5.54 -16.62
CA ILE A 189 -5.15 -5.08 -16.96
C ILE A 189 -4.16 -6.24 -17.21
N TRP A 190 -4.46 -7.44 -16.69
CA TRP A 190 -3.72 -8.67 -16.96
C TRP A 190 -3.69 -9.10 -18.44
N LEU A 191 -4.56 -8.53 -19.28
CA LEU A 191 -4.51 -8.68 -20.74
C LEU A 191 -3.37 -7.88 -21.38
N LEU A 192 -2.77 -6.93 -20.68
CA LEU A 192 -1.58 -6.21 -21.15
C LEU A 192 -0.31 -7.04 -20.89
N ASN A 193 0.31 -7.52 -21.96
CA ASN A 193 1.58 -8.23 -21.89
C ASN A 193 2.76 -7.25 -21.88
N THR A 194 3.40 -7.13 -20.72
CA THR A 194 4.54 -6.23 -20.50
C THR A 194 5.92 -6.90 -20.59
N SER A 195 6.00 -8.22 -20.83
CA SER A 195 7.27 -8.98 -20.86
C SER A 195 8.33 -8.48 -21.84
N LYS A 196 7.90 -7.74 -22.87
CA LYS A 196 8.80 -7.13 -23.84
C LYS A 196 9.09 -5.65 -23.55
N ALA A 197 8.36 -4.97 -22.67
CA ALA A 197 8.48 -3.54 -22.46
C ALA A 197 9.85 -3.15 -21.87
N THR A 198 10.48 -2.15 -22.48
CA THR A 198 11.77 -1.58 -22.04
C THR A 198 11.62 -0.18 -21.43
N ASP A 199 10.52 0.53 -21.70
CA ASP A 199 10.25 1.85 -21.13
C ASP A 199 8.79 1.94 -20.68
N MET A 200 8.59 2.04 -19.36
CA MET A 200 7.30 2.21 -18.69
C MET A 200 7.15 3.61 -18.05
N SER A 201 7.94 4.59 -18.51
CA SER A 201 7.96 5.93 -17.91
C SER A 201 6.56 6.54 -17.93
N ALA A 202 6.18 7.17 -16.82
CA ALA A 202 4.92 7.89 -16.66
C ALA A 202 3.65 7.09 -17.00
N MET A 203 3.71 5.75 -17.06
CA MET A 203 2.60 4.91 -17.52
C MET A 203 1.29 5.19 -16.78
N PHE A 204 1.35 5.45 -15.47
CA PHE A 204 0.20 5.79 -14.61
C PHE A 204 0.32 7.19 -13.99
N SER A 205 1.26 8.02 -14.47
CA SER A 205 1.53 9.33 -13.88
C SER A 205 0.32 10.26 -14.01
N GLY A 206 -0.06 10.94 -12.93
CA GLY A 206 -1.16 11.91 -12.91
C GLY A 206 -2.56 11.28 -12.90
N MET A 207 -2.69 9.99 -12.64
CA MET A 207 -4.00 9.34 -12.43
C MET A 207 -4.52 9.64 -11.02
N THR A 208 -4.90 10.89 -10.76
CA THR A 208 -5.17 11.41 -9.40
C THR A 208 -6.37 10.80 -8.70
N SER A 209 -7.31 10.18 -9.43
CA SER A 209 -8.51 9.53 -8.87
C SER A 209 -8.38 8.00 -8.73
N LEU A 210 -7.25 7.40 -9.12
CA LEU A 210 -7.07 5.95 -9.09
C LEU A 210 -6.80 5.49 -7.66
N THR A 211 -7.63 4.59 -7.13
CA THR A 211 -7.54 4.13 -5.74
C THR A 211 -6.95 2.73 -5.59
N SER A 212 -6.92 1.95 -6.66
CA SER A 212 -6.37 0.59 -6.67
C SER A 212 -5.76 0.27 -8.04
N LEU A 213 -4.66 -0.47 -8.04
CA LEU A 213 -3.98 -0.89 -9.26
C LEU A 213 -3.41 -2.31 -9.08
N ASP A 214 -3.89 -3.25 -9.88
CA ASP A 214 -3.36 -4.61 -9.92
C ASP A 214 -2.17 -4.69 -10.89
N LEU A 215 -0.99 -5.05 -10.38
CA LEU A 215 0.26 -5.19 -11.13
C LEU A 215 0.78 -6.63 -11.13
N SER A 216 -0.02 -7.59 -10.67
CA SER A 216 0.40 -8.99 -10.52
C SER A 216 0.83 -9.65 -11.83
N SER A 217 0.28 -9.19 -12.96
CA SER A 217 0.61 -9.68 -14.30
C SER A 217 1.82 -9.00 -14.95
N PHE A 218 2.40 -7.98 -14.31
CA PHE A 218 3.47 -7.19 -14.91
C PHE A 218 4.80 -7.94 -14.84
N ASP A 219 5.49 -8.02 -15.99
CA ASP A 219 6.87 -8.47 -16.08
C ASP A 219 7.75 -7.26 -16.40
N THR A 220 8.57 -6.86 -15.43
CA THR A 220 9.49 -5.71 -15.58
C THR A 220 10.93 -6.14 -15.86
N SER A 221 11.19 -7.42 -16.14
CA SER A 221 12.55 -7.97 -16.29
C SER A 221 13.36 -7.40 -17.46
N GLN A 222 12.71 -6.68 -18.38
CA GLN A 222 13.33 -5.98 -19.51
C GLN A 222 13.27 -4.45 -19.38
N VAL A 223 12.65 -3.93 -18.33
CA VAL A 223 12.42 -2.49 -18.19
C VAL A 223 13.73 -1.77 -17.85
N GLU A 224 14.07 -0.78 -18.67
CA GLU A 224 15.22 0.10 -18.50
C GLU A 224 14.84 1.47 -17.95
N SER A 225 13.56 1.88 -18.07
CA SER A 225 13.06 3.13 -17.50
C SER A 225 11.73 2.98 -16.76
N THR A 226 11.70 3.45 -15.51
CA THR A 226 10.50 3.57 -14.65
C THR A 226 10.23 5.03 -14.26
N THR A 227 10.87 5.98 -14.97
CA THR A 227 10.81 7.42 -14.65
C THR A 227 9.37 7.89 -14.47
N THR A 228 9.05 8.45 -13.30
CA THR A 228 7.72 8.98 -12.94
C THR A 228 6.54 8.00 -13.09
N MET A 229 6.76 6.68 -13.11
CA MET A 229 5.72 5.68 -13.43
C MET A 229 4.41 5.85 -12.64
N PHE A 230 4.49 6.16 -11.34
CA PHE A 230 3.35 6.40 -10.46
C PHE A 230 3.28 7.85 -9.94
N ALA A 231 4.07 8.78 -10.49
CA ALA A 231 4.14 10.13 -9.97
C ALA A 231 2.78 10.83 -10.00
N ASN A 232 2.49 11.67 -9.01
CA ASN A 232 1.23 12.42 -8.90
C ASN A 232 -0.03 11.52 -8.91
N THR A 233 0.01 10.39 -8.20
CA THR A 233 -1.16 9.51 -7.98
C THR A 233 -1.57 9.49 -6.50
N PRO A 234 -1.97 10.63 -5.91
CA PRO A 234 -2.15 10.77 -4.46
C PRO A 234 -3.30 9.93 -3.85
N SER A 235 -4.19 9.37 -4.67
CA SER A 235 -5.27 8.48 -4.22
C SER A 235 -4.85 7.01 -4.10
N LEU A 236 -3.69 6.62 -4.63
CA LEU A 236 -3.12 5.29 -4.44
C LEU A 236 -2.45 5.24 -3.07
N THR A 237 -3.04 4.47 -2.15
CA THR A 237 -2.50 4.26 -0.79
C THR A 237 -1.69 2.97 -0.65
N SER A 238 -1.90 2.02 -1.56
CA SER A 238 -1.22 0.73 -1.58
C SER A 238 -0.68 0.41 -2.98
N LEU A 239 0.54 -0.13 -3.04
CA LEU A 239 1.16 -0.65 -4.26
C LEU A 239 1.82 -2.01 -4.00
N ASP A 240 1.41 -3.02 -4.76
CA ASP A 240 2.11 -4.31 -4.81
C ASP A 240 3.11 -4.33 -5.96
N LEU A 241 4.40 -4.31 -5.61
CA LEU A 241 5.54 -4.39 -6.52
C LEU A 241 6.32 -5.69 -6.33
N SER A 242 5.70 -6.74 -5.77
CA SER A 242 6.34 -8.04 -5.53
C SER A 242 6.86 -8.71 -6.82
N SER A 243 6.20 -8.45 -7.95
CA SER A 243 6.59 -8.94 -9.28
C SER A 243 7.70 -8.12 -9.95
N PHE A 244 8.03 -6.94 -9.42
CA PHE A 244 8.97 -6.03 -10.07
C PHE A 244 10.41 -6.51 -9.94
N ASP A 245 11.02 -6.72 -11.09
CA ASP A 245 12.47 -6.86 -11.28
C ASP A 245 13.03 -5.52 -11.77
N THR A 246 13.78 -4.83 -10.91
CA THR A 246 14.38 -3.53 -11.24
C THR A 246 15.85 -3.63 -11.63
N SER A 247 16.37 -4.86 -11.86
CA SER A 247 17.79 -5.12 -12.12
C SER A 247 18.34 -4.47 -13.38
N LYS A 248 17.50 -4.16 -14.37
CA LYS A 248 17.87 -3.50 -15.63
C LYS A 248 17.54 -2.02 -15.71
N VAL A 249 16.90 -1.45 -14.69
CA VAL A 249 16.46 -0.06 -14.70
C VAL A 249 17.68 0.86 -14.65
N LYS A 250 17.83 1.69 -15.68
CA LYS A 250 18.88 2.71 -15.82
C LYS A 250 18.35 4.11 -15.50
N TYR A 251 17.12 4.40 -15.94
CA TYR A 251 16.45 5.70 -15.78
C TYR A 251 15.30 5.59 -14.79
N LYS A 252 15.40 6.30 -13.66
CA LYS A 252 14.69 5.93 -12.44
C LYS A 252 14.19 7.08 -11.58
N ALA A 253 14.16 8.29 -12.14
CA ALA A 253 13.78 9.46 -11.35
C ALA A 253 12.30 9.43 -10.97
N MET A 254 12.01 9.77 -9.71
CA MET A 254 10.68 10.23 -9.26
C MET A 254 9.53 9.22 -9.44
N MET A 255 9.79 7.89 -9.37
CA MET A 255 8.75 6.87 -9.56
C MET A 255 7.54 7.07 -8.63
N PHE A 256 7.78 7.43 -7.37
CA PHE A 256 6.77 7.68 -6.33
C PHE A 256 6.60 9.16 -5.98
N TYR A 257 6.99 10.08 -6.86
CA TYR A 257 6.94 11.51 -6.56
C TYR A 257 5.50 11.98 -6.34
N ASN A 258 5.30 12.82 -5.32
CA ASN A 258 3.98 13.35 -4.94
C ASN A 258 2.92 12.24 -4.73
N MET A 259 3.30 11.21 -3.98
CA MET A 259 2.40 10.16 -3.46
C MET A 259 2.35 10.22 -1.92
N PRO A 260 1.77 11.28 -1.32
CA PRO A 260 1.84 11.52 0.12
C PRO A 260 1.07 10.50 0.97
N ASN A 261 0.11 9.77 0.37
CA ASN A 261 -0.74 8.81 1.07
C ASN A 261 -0.34 7.35 0.84
N LEU A 262 0.82 7.10 0.20
CA LEU A 262 1.33 5.73 0.00
C LEU A 262 1.75 5.16 1.37
N SER A 263 0.84 4.42 2.00
CA SER A 263 0.98 3.88 3.36
C SER A 263 1.24 2.38 3.39
N GLN A 264 1.08 1.69 2.27
CA GLN A 264 1.40 0.27 2.11
C GLN A 264 2.18 0.04 0.81
N ILE A 265 3.27 -0.73 0.90
CA ILE A 265 4.04 -1.15 -0.27
C ILE A 265 4.51 -2.59 -0.11
N THR A 266 4.26 -3.45 -1.09
CA THR A 266 4.78 -4.82 -1.12
C THR A 266 5.96 -4.90 -2.07
N LEU A 267 7.09 -5.39 -1.58
CA LEU A 267 8.35 -5.44 -2.34
C LEU A 267 8.83 -6.88 -2.51
N GLY A 268 9.31 -7.17 -3.72
CA GLY A 268 9.75 -8.51 -4.11
C GLY A 268 11.25 -8.72 -4.01
N ARG A 269 11.67 -9.99 -4.19
CA ARG A 269 13.09 -10.38 -4.10
C ARG A 269 14.01 -9.71 -5.11
N LYS A 270 13.48 -9.39 -6.28
CA LYS A 270 14.21 -8.73 -7.36
C LYS A 270 14.05 -7.21 -7.36
N PHE A 271 13.28 -6.68 -6.41
CA PHE A 271 13.13 -5.25 -6.27
C PHE A 271 14.40 -4.67 -5.67
N LYS A 272 14.84 -3.56 -6.25
CA LYS A 272 15.82 -2.65 -5.68
C LYS A 272 15.26 -1.26 -5.81
N PHE A 273 15.45 -0.44 -4.79
CA PHE A 273 15.06 0.96 -4.86
C PHE A 273 15.83 1.66 -5.98
N VAL A 274 15.06 2.17 -6.93
CA VAL A 274 15.57 2.90 -8.09
C VAL A 274 15.24 4.40 -7.98
N SER A 275 14.27 4.77 -7.15
CA SER A 275 13.83 6.14 -6.91
C SER A 275 13.64 6.42 -5.42
N GLY A 276 13.50 7.70 -5.06
CA GLY A 276 13.04 8.13 -3.74
C GLY A 276 11.68 7.52 -3.36
N LEU A 277 11.59 6.95 -2.16
CA LEU A 277 10.34 6.55 -1.51
C LEU A 277 9.82 7.74 -0.67
N PRO A 278 8.51 8.06 -0.69
CA PRO A 278 7.95 9.14 0.12
C PRO A 278 8.24 8.91 1.60
N GLY A 279 8.56 9.97 2.34
CA GLY A 279 8.71 9.92 3.80
C GLY A 279 7.38 9.53 4.46
N VAL A 280 7.45 8.74 5.52
CA VAL A 280 6.29 8.50 6.39
C VAL A 280 6.05 9.76 7.24
N PRO A 281 4.80 10.25 7.36
CA PRO A 281 4.52 11.40 8.21
C PRO A 281 4.81 11.09 9.68
N VAL A 282 5.40 12.06 10.39
CA VAL A 282 5.44 12.04 11.86
C VAL A 282 4.17 12.74 12.34
N SER A 283 3.35 12.01 13.10
CA SER A 283 2.09 12.50 13.66
C SER A 283 1.80 11.81 14.99
N ASP A 284 0.64 12.08 15.57
CA ASP A 284 0.14 11.37 16.76
C ASP A 284 -0.18 9.89 16.45
N MET A 285 -0.41 9.54 15.18
CA MET A 285 -0.65 8.17 14.74
C MET A 285 0.60 7.42 14.31
N TYR A 286 1.55 8.12 13.68
CA TYR A 286 2.66 7.49 12.94
C TYR A 286 4.03 7.97 13.41
N THR A 287 4.98 7.03 13.48
CA THR A 287 6.33 7.28 14.01
C THR A 287 7.27 7.97 13.02
N GLY A 288 6.86 8.12 11.76
CA GLY A 288 7.74 8.53 10.65
C GLY A 288 8.59 7.39 10.08
N LYS A 289 8.24 6.14 10.35
CA LYS A 289 8.95 4.95 9.85
C LYS A 289 8.01 3.96 9.18
N TRP A 290 8.57 3.14 8.31
CA TRP A 290 7.97 1.91 7.80
C TRP A 290 8.25 0.75 8.76
N ILE A 291 7.35 -0.21 8.83
CA ILE A 291 7.55 -1.51 9.47
C ILE A 291 7.12 -2.61 8.49
N ASN A 292 7.91 -3.68 8.37
CA ASN A 292 7.48 -4.85 7.59
C ASN A 292 6.37 -5.61 8.35
N VAL A 293 5.45 -6.23 7.62
CA VAL A 293 4.33 -6.96 8.20
C VAL A 293 4.83 -8.21 8.95
N GLY A 294 5.83 -8.90 8.39
CA GLY A 294 6.41 -10.10 8.98
C GLY A 294 5.39 -11.23 9.12
N SER A 295 5.34 -11.86 10.29
CA SER A 295 4.34 -12.87 10.63
C SER A 295 2.98 -12.27 11.03
N GLY A 296 2.86 -10.94 11.07
CA GLY A 296 1.66 -10.21 11.47
C GLY A 296 0.68 -9.98 10.34
N SER A 297 -0.08 -8.89 10.45
CA SER A 297 -1.01 -8.41 9.43
C SER A 297 -0.78 -6.93 9.13
N VAL A 298 -1.40 -6.40 8.07
CA VAL A 298 -1.30 -4.98 7.69
C VAL A 298 -1.70 -4.04 8.85
N GLY A 299 -2.73 -4.40 9.63
CA GLY A 299 -3.18 -3.60 10.78
C GLY A 299 -2.44 -3.90 12.09
N ASN A 300 -1.70 -5.00 12.16
CA ASN A 300 -0.89 -5.38 13.32
C ASN A 300 0.42 -6.04 12.84
N PRO A 301 1.37 -5.24 12.33
CA PRO A 301 2.63 -5.74 11.80
C PRO A 301 3.51 -6.25 12.94
N LEU A 302 4.13 -7.41 12.73
CA LEU A 302 5.04 -8.06 13.70
C LEU A 302 6.46 -8.20 13.16
N GLY A 303 6.77 -7.45 12.10
CA GLY A 303 8.10 -7.43 11.53
C GLY A 303 9.11 -6.64 12.35
N GLU A 304 10.38 -6.96 12.16
CA GLU A 304 11.51 -6.36 12.88
C GLU A 304 12.18 -5.23 12.09
N ASN A 305 11.92 -5.12 10.79
CA ASN A 305 12.50 -4.11 9.92
C ASN A 305 11.73 -2.80 10.06
N ILE A 306 12.24 -1.92 10.94
CA ILE A 306 11.67 -0.60 11.20
C ILE A 306 12.62 0.48 10.68
N TRP A 307 12.24 1.20 9.63
CA TRP A 307 13.12 2.12 8.91
C TRP A 307 12.41 3.40 8.46
N THR A 308 13.08 4.54 8.51
CA THR A 308 12.68 5.70 7.69
C THR A 308 12.73 5.34 6.20
N SER A 309 12.08 6.11 5.34
CA SER A 309 12.15 5.85 3.88
C SER A 309 13.59 5.90 3.35
N GLU A 310 14.44 6.76 3.89
CA GLU A 310 15.87 6.83 3.55
C GLU A 310 16.63 5.55 3.96
N GLU A 311 16.41 5.09 5.19
CA GLU A 311 16.98 3.84 5.68
C GLU A 311 16.49 2.63 4.90
N MET A 312 15.20 2.57 4.58
CA MET A 312 14.62 1.47 3.80
C MET A 312 15.27 1.39 2.42
N MET A 313 15.45 2.53 1.75
CA MET A 313 16.11 2.57 0.44
C MET A 313 17.56 2.09 0.45
N THR A 314 18.26 2.26 1.57
CA THR A 314 19.68 1.91 1.69
C THR A 314 19.91 0.50 2.26
N LYS A 315 19.03 0.05 3.16
CA LYS A 315 19.16 -1.23 3.88
C LYS A 315 18.45 -2.39 3.20
N TYR A 316 17.34 -2.15 2.50
CA TYR A 316 16.51 -3.21 1.92
C TYR A 316 17.32 -4.14 1.00
N ASN A 317 17.32 -5.42 1.35
CA ASN A 317 17.87 -6.50 0.56
C ASN A 317 16.73 -7.44 0.15
N GLY A 318 16.37 -7.44 -1.14
CA GLY A 318 15.26 -8.26 -1.63
C GLY A 318 15.36 -9.75 -1.31
N GLU A 319 16.56 -10.33 -1.17
CA GLU A 319 16.69 -11.76 -0.85
C GLU A 319 16.22 -12.09 0.58
N THR A 320 16.34 -11.15 1.52
CA THR A 320 16.03 -11.37 2.94
C THR A 320 14.81 -10.59 3.43
N ASP A 321 14.52 -9.45 2.79
CA ASP A 321 13.60 -8.44 3.32
C ASP A 321 12.34 -8.27 2.46
N ALA A 322 12.17 -9.09 1.41
CA ALA A 322 10.95 -9.07 0.60
C ALA A 322 9.72 -9.37 1.44
N ASP A 323 8.84 -8.38 1.55
CA ASP A 323 7.66 -8.39 2.42
C ASP A 323 6.71 -7.24 2.02
N THR A 324 5.55 -7.18 2.66
CA THR A 324 4.71 -5.97 2.72
C THR A 324 5.21 -5.07 3.83
N TYR A 325 5.27 -3.78 3.56
CA TYR A 325 5.64 -2.73 4.50
C TYR A 325 4.48 -1.76 4.64
N VAL A 326 4.22 -1.35 5.87
CA VAL A 326 3.18 -0.38 6.22
C VAL A 326 3.80 0.77 7.02
N TRP A 327 3.13 1.91 7.05
CA TRP A 327 3.50 2.95 8.01
C TRP A 327 3.42 2.40 9.44
N GLN A 328 4.51 2.57 10.19
CA GLN A 328 4.57 2.15 11.57
C GLN A 328 3.68 3.07 12.40
N HIS A 329 2.63 2.49 12.94
CA HIS A 329 1.82 3.14 13.96
C HIS A 329 2.60 3.31 15.26
N ARG A 330 2.32 4.39 15.97
CA ARG A 330 2.70 4.51 17.38
C ARG A 330 1.94 3.46 18.19
N GLY A 331 2.58 2.92 19.21
CA GLY A 331 2.01 1.80 19.97
C GLY A 331 0.79 2.25 20.75
N LEU A 332 -0.36 1.63 20.51
CA LEU A 332 -1.49 1.67 21.43
C LEU A 332 -1.16 0.80 22.63
N GLU A 333 -1.00 1.43 23.77
CA GLU A 333 -0.76 0.81 25.06
C GLU A 333 -2.03 0.97 25.91
N ILE A 334 -2.37 -0.06 26.69
CA ILE A 334 -3.46 0.01 27.65
C ILE A 334 -2.92 -0.21 29.04
N VAL A 335 -3.20 0.74 29.91
CA VAL A 335 -3.01 0.61 31.35
C VAL A 335 -4.27 -0.01 31.92
N THR A 336 -4.11 -1.12 32.62
CA THR A 336 -5.23 -1.83 33.25
C THR A 336 -5.21 -1.70 34.77
N GLU A 337 -6.36 -1.91 35.41
CA GLU A 337 -6.44 -2.07 36.86
C GLU A 337 -7.34 -3.25 37.26
N ASP A 338 -7.05 -3.84 38.43
CA ASP A 338 -7.86 -4.92 39.00
C ASP A 338 -9.24 -4.39 39.39
N VAL A 339 -10.30 -5.13 39.06
CA VAL A 339 -11.68 -4.77 39.39
C VAL A 339 -12.35 -5.91 40.15
N ASP A 340 -13.02 -5.61 41.25
CA ASP A 340 -13.75 -6.60 42.05
C ASP A 340 -15.24 -6.59 41.70
N TYR A 341 -15.86 -7.77 41.56
CA TYR A 341 -17.29 -7.92 41.32
C TYR A 341 -17.95 -8.95 42.24
N SER A 342 -19.26 -8.88 42.42
CA SER A 342 -19.99 -9.90 43.20
C SER A 342 -20.35 -11.10 42.33
N LEU A 343 -20.20 -12.32 42.86
CA LEU A 343 -20.58 -13.54 42.15
C LEU A 343 -22.05 -13.50 41.71
N GLY A 344 -22.31 -13.84 40.44
CA GLY A 344 -23.66 -13.84 39.85
C GLY A 344 -24.18 -12.46 39.44
N THR A 345 -23.34 -11.41 39.45
CA THR A 345 -23.70 -10.11 38.86
C THR A 345 -23.99 -10.28 37.38
N ALA A 346 -25.09 -9.72 36.88
CA ALA A 346 -25.40 -9.81 35.46
C ALA A 346 -24.31 -9.10 34.63
N VAL A 347 -23.92 -9.68 33.50
CA VAL A 347 -22.88 -9.10 32.63
C VAL A 347 -23.25 -7.69 32.14
N SER A 348 -24.55 -7.40 32.00
CA SER A 348 -25.05 -6.05 31.69
C SER A 348 -24.80 -5.02 32.78
N ASP A 349 -24.59 -5.47 34.01
CA ASP A 349 -24.39 -4.65 35.19
C ASP A 349 -22.90 -4.57 35.58
N LEU A 350 -22.04 -5.32 34.88
CA LEU A 350 -20.60 -5.14 34.93
C LEU A 350 -20.25 -3.89 34.14
N ASP A 351 -19.51 -2.98 34.75
CA ASP A 351 -18.82 -1.94 33.99
C ASP A 351 -17.54 -2.56 33.39
N ILE A 352 -17.76 -3.32 32.32
CA ILE A 352 -16.76 -4.09 31.57
C ILE A 352 -15.58 -3.24 31.06
N PHE A 353 -15.68 -1.91 31.18
CA PHE A 353 -14.66 -0.92 30.82
C PHE A 353 -13.74 -0.58 31.99
N LEU A 354 -14.14 -0.80 33.26
CA LEU A 354 -13.32 -0.56 34.46
C LEU A 354 -11.92 -1.19 34.41
N PRO A 355 -11.69 -2.36 33.77
CA PRO A 355 -10.34 -2.90 33.69
C PRO A 355 -9.39 -2.03 32.86
N ILE A 356 -9.91 -1.16 32.00
CA ILE A 356 -9.14 -0.21 31.18
C ILE A 356 -9.06 1.11 31.94
N LYS A 357 -7.92 1.37 32.57
CA LYS A 357 -7.68 2.60 33.32
C LYS A 357 -7.32 3.77 32.40
N GLN A 358 -6.53 3.49 31.37
CA GLN A 358 -6.04 4.50 30.44
C GLN A 358 -5.60 3.83 29.14
N VAL A 359 -5.92 4.46 28.02
CA VAL A 359 -5.32 4.13 26.74
C VAL A 359 -4.26 5.18 26.43
N THR A 360 -3.06 4.76 26.06
CA THR A 360 -1.95 5.65 25.74
C THR A 360 -1.38 5.35 24.36
N VAL A 361 -0.84 6.37 23.70
CA VAL A 361 0.00 6.24 22.51
C VAL A 361 1.39 6.74 22.84
N ASP A 362 2.39 5.84 22.79
CA ASP A 362 3.77 6.10 23.22
C ASP A 362 3.83 6.78 24.62
N GLY A 363 3.03 6.27 25.57
CA GLY A 363 2.91 6.81 26.93
C GLY A 363 2.11 8.11 27.09
N SER A 364 1.56 8.68 26.00
CA SER A 364 0.67 9.86 26.05
C SER A 364 -0.79 9.43 26.13
N ALA A 365 -1.55 9.95 27.10
CA ALA A 365 -2.94 9.59 27.31
C ALA A 365 -3.86 10.01 26.15
N ILE A 366 -4.73 9.10 25.73
CA ILE A 366 -5.86 9.36 24.83
C ILE A 366 -7.10 9.67 25.68
N ASP A 367 -7.93 10.63 25.24
CA ASP A 367 -9.22 10.92 25.86
C ASP A 367 -10.21 9.76 25.65
N GLU A 368 -11.01 9.44 26.67
CA GLU A 368 -11.99 8.35 26.62
C GLU A 368 -13.03 8.51 25.51
N GLN A 369 -13.28 9.75 25.05
CA GLN A 369 -14.20 10.01 23.95
C GLN A 369 -13.64 9.68 22.56
N ASP A 370 -12.32 9.47 22.45
CA ASP A 370 -11.63 9.31 21.16
C ASP A 370 -11.37 7.84 20.80
N TYR A 371 -11.69 6.89 21.70
CA TYR A 371 -11.62 5.46 21.43
C TYR A 371 -12.90 4.73 21.84
N ASP A 372 -13.21 3.67 21.10
CA ASP A 372 -14.29 2.74 21.40
C ASP A 372 -13.73 1.42 21.93
N VAL A 373 -14.40 0.83 22.91
CA VAL A 373 -14.07 -0.50 23.43
C VAL A 373 -15.22 -1.45 23.12
N SER A 374 -14.90 -2.61 22.55
CA SER A 374 -15.88 -3.64 22.19
C SER A 374 -15.48 -5.00 22.77
N MET A 375 -16.47 -5.72 23.30
CA MET A 375 -16.26 -7.08 23.81
C MET A 375 -16.37 -8.10 22.66
N LEU A 376 -15.42 -9.02 22.58
CA LEU A 376 -15.34 -10.02 21.50
C LEU A 376 -15.86 -11.41 21.89
N ASN A 377 -16.09 -11.66 23.18
CA ASN A 377 -16.63 -12.92 23.68
C ASN A 377 -17.62 -12.69 24.83
N GLN A 378 -18.33 -13.74 25.26
CA GLN A 378 -19.20 -13.67 26.44
C GLN A 378 -18.49 -14.30 27.65
N ILE A 379 -18.71 -13.73 28.83
CA ILE A 379 -18.30 -14.28 30.13
C ILE A 379 -19.52 -14.81 30.91
N ASP A 380 -19.31 -15.82 31.76
CA ASP A 380 -20.35 -16.43 32.59
C ASP A 380 -20.03 -16.23 34.08
N THR A 381 -20.48 -15.09 34.62
CA THR A 381 -20.28 -14.67 36.01
C THR A 381 -20.96 -15.56 37.06
N SER A 382 -21.67 -16.61 36.64
CA SER A 382 -22.27 -17.60 37.55
C SER A 382 -21.34 -18.78 37.86
N LYS A 383 -20.22 -18.92 37.13
CA LYS A 383 -19.26 -20.01 37.27
C LYS A 383 -17.94 -19.51 37.85
N LEU A 384 -17.45 -20.22 38.86
CA LEU A 384 -16.10 -20.06 39.41
C LEU A 384 -15.05 -20.68 38.47
N GLY A 385 -13.87 -20.06 38.42
CA GLY A 385 -12.70 -20.56 37.66
C GLY A 385 -12.17 -19.55 36.65
N GLU A 386 -11.09 -19.93 35.96
CA GLU A 386 -10.42 -19.11 34.95
C GLU A 386 -11.34 -18.88 33.74
N GLN A 387 -11.71 -17.62 33.48
CA GLN A 387 -12.47 -17.23 32.30
C GLN A 387 -11.70 -16.22 31.46
N GLU A 388 -11.80 -16.37 30.14
CA GLU A 388 -11.19 -15.45 29.19
C GLU A 388 -12.16 -14.31 28.90
N LEU A 389 -11.73 -13.06 29.05
CA LEU A 389 -12.43 -11.86 28.56
C LEU A 389 -11.61 -11.24 27.42
N ARG A 390 -12.22 -11.14 26.25
CA ARG A 390 -11.61 -10.55 25.05
C ARG A 390 -12.20 -9.17 24.79
N LEU A 391 -11.36 -8.15 24.82
CA LEU A 391 -11.73 -6.79 24.46
C LEU A 391 -10.98 -6.36 23.20
N ARG A 392 -11.60 -5.47 22.41
CA ARG A 392 -10.98 -4.76 21.31
C ARG A 392 -11.14 -3.27 21.55
N VAL A 393 -10.02 -2.56 21.64
CA VAL A 393 -10.01 -1.10 21.64
C VAL A 393 -9.78 -0.62 20.22
N HIS A 394 -10.64 0.27 19.77
CA HIS A 394 -10.65 0.88 18.45
C HIS A 394 -10.41 2.38 18.63
N TYR A 395 -9.31 2.89 18.09
CA TYR A 395 -8.95 4.31 18.14
C TYR A 395 -8.73 4.81 16.71
N GLU A 396 -9.58 5.75 16.28
CA GLU A 396 -9.67 6.21 14.87
C GLU A 396 -9.84 5.07 13.84
N ASP A 397 -10.03 5.38 12.55
CA ASP A 397 -10.57 4.45 11.53
C ASP A 397 -9.78 3.14 11.30
N ASN A 398 -8.59 2.95 11.88
CA ASN A 398 -7.77 1.76 11.60
C ASN A 398 -6.92 1.22 12.78
N LEU A 399 -6.90 1.86 13.95
CA LEU A 399 -6.07 1.38 15.06
C LEU A 399 -6.89 0.50 16.01
N CYS A 400 -6.71 -0.80 15.88
CA CYS A 400 -7.37 -1.79 16.73
C CYS A 400 -6.34 -2.60 17.50
N VAL A 401 -6.53 -2.73 18.81
CA VAL A 401 -5.78 -3.72 19.59
C VAL A 401 -6.77 -4.61 20.34
N GLU A 402 -6.52 -5.92 20.26
CA GLU A 402 -7.28 -6.94 20.99
C GLU A 402 -6.48 -7.40 22.20
N PHE A 403 -7.17 -7.62 23.31
CA PHE A 403 -6.56 -8.02 24.58
C PHE A 403 -7.35 -9.14 25.21
N ILE A 404 -6.63 -10.00 25.92
CA ILE A 404 -7.18 -11.12 26.68
C ILE A 404 -6.92 -10.86 28.16
N PHE A 405 -7.99 -10.90 28.93
CA PHE A 405 -8.01 -10.85 30.38
C PHE A 405 -8.37 -12.23 30.91
N LEU A 406 -7.68 -12.67 31.96
CA LEU A 406 -8.01 -13.92 32.67
C LEU A 406 -8.67 -13.56 34.00
N GLU A 407 -9.86 -14.08 34.22
CA GLU A 407 -10.56 -13.98 35.51
C GLU A 407 -10.10 -15.12 36.42
N GLU A 408 -9.20 -14.88 37.37
CA GLU A 408 -8.95 -15.86 38.45
C GLU A 408 -9.97 -15.68 39.58
N GLY A 409 -11.02 -16.51 39.60
CA GLY A 409 -11.97 -16.52 40.72
C GLY A 409 -11.36 -17.13 41.98
N ASP A 410 -10.85 -16.29 42.89
CA ASP A 410 -10.41 -16.74 44.22
C ASP A 410 -11.49 -16.50 45.28
N CYS A 411 -11.85 -17.55 46.02
CA CYS A 411 -12.80 -17.46 47.11
C CYS A 411 -12.09 -16.88 48.35
N ASN A 412 -12.16 -15.56 48.56
CA ASN A 412 -11.83 -15.02 49.87
C ASN A 412 -12.94 -15.39 50.86
N GLU A 413 -12.71 -16.44 51.64
CA GLU A 413 -13.47 -16.76 52.85
C GLU A 413 -13.22 -15.65 53.89
N ASN A 414 -14.13 -14.68 53.99
CA ASN A 414 -14.35 -13.90 55.21
C ASN A 414 -15.82 -13.53 55.38
#